data_AF-A0A3N5ZTZ9-F1
#
_entry.id   AF-A0A3N5ZTZ9-F1
#
_cell.length_a   1.000
_cell.length_b   1.000
_cell.length_c   1.000
_cell.angle_alpha   90.00
_cell.angle_beta   90.00
_cell.angle_gamma   90.00
#
_symmetry.space_group_name_H-M   'P 1'
#
loop_
_entity.id
_entity.type
_entity.pdbx_description
1 polymer ?
#
loop_
_entity_poly.entity_id
_entity_poly.type
_entity_poly.pdbx_seq_one_letter_code
_entity_poly.pdbx_strand_id
1 'polypeptide(L)'
;MGTVSERENTNTFGISIPPRGFAILALVGPAFVWCAEYIGSGEVILSTRNGAVFGTSVAWAIVIGIFLKYWIGMSGARYTVCTGEGMIDMFDRVPGPSHWVVWIVLIAQLLGAVISIGSLASAAGVFVNALIPISPYFGGWAVTIFALLVVWSGIFEHLKLVMTICVALIVLGVIYVAITVFPGFTALIRGFFPQMPTVPAWAIETGHFTTNPWREVLPLLGWAAGGFASQVWYTYWVLGAGYGA
;
A
#
# COMPACT_ATOMS: atom_id res chain seq x y z
N MET A 1 13.41 -53.61 2.50
CA MET A 1 12.73 -52.72 1.54
C MET A 1 12.46 -51.43 2.30
N GLY A 2 13.32 -50.40 2.26
CA GLY A 2 13.93 -49.78 1.08
C GLY A 2 13.36 -48.37 1.02
N THR A 3 13.99 -47.47 1.76
CA THR A 3 13.69 -46.05 1.99
C THR A 3 13.42 -45.26 0.72
N VAL A 4 12.23 -44.67 0.59
CA VAL A 4 11.98 -43.60 -0.39
C VAL A 4 12.56 -42.31 0.19
N SER A 5 13.68 -41.92 -0.40
CA SER A 5 14.45 -40.71 -0.14
C SER A 5 13.58 -39.46 -0.12
N GLU A 6 13.47 -38.82 1.05
CA GLU A 6 12.86 -37.49 1.23
C GLU A 6 13.95 -36.43 1.55
N ARG A 7 15.21 -36.70 1.21
CA ARG A 7 16.33 -35.79 1.46
C ARG A 7 17.36 -35.85 0.35
N GLU A 8 17.05 -35.24 -0.78
CA GLU A 8 18.07 -34.76 -1.71
C GLU A 8 17.45 -33.75 -2.68
N ASN A 9 17.17 -32.55 -2.16
CA ASN A 9 16.82 -31.38 -2.99
C ASN A 9 17.79 -30.21 -2.73
N THR A 10 19.04 -30.55 -2.41
CA THR A 10 20.13 -29.57 -2.28
C THR A 10 21.09 -29.78 -3.43
N ASN A 11 20.90 -29.05 -4.52
CA ASN A 11 21.93 -28.89 -5.53
C ASN A 11 22.95 -27.84 -5.05
N THR A 12 24.18 -28.04 -5.51
CA THR A 12 25.50 -27.45 -5.15
C THR A 12 25.64 -25.92 -5.04
N PHE A 13 24.56 -25.15 -5.12
CA PHE A 13 24.55 -23.68 -4.98
C PHE A 13 23.52 -23.13 -3.98
N GLY A 14 22.77 -23.97 -3.25
CA GLY A 14 21.78 -23.49 -2.27
C GLY A 14 20.51 -22.86 -2.87
N ILE A 15 20.41 -22.77 -4.20
CA ILE A 15 19.29 -22.16 -4.91
C ILE A 15 18.15 -23.17 -5.06
N SER A 16 16.97 -22.83 -4.55
CA SER A 16 15.75 -23.64 -4.65
C SER A 16 15.27 -23.77 -6.10
N ILE A 17 14.78 -24.96 -6.47
CA ILE A 17 14.23 -25.22 -7.81
C ILE A 17 12.91 -24.45 -7.95
N PRO A 18 12.70 -23.69 -9.05
CA PRO A 18 11.46 -22.96 -9.23
C PRO A 18 10.27 -23.93 -9.31
N PRO A 19 9.23 -23.76 -8.47
CA PRO A 19 8.06 -24.60 -8.49
C PRO A 19 7.31 -24.47 -9.83
N ARG A 20 6.71 -25.58 -10.27
CA ARG A 20 5.97 -25.67 -11.53
C ARG A 20 4.48 -25.84 -11.28
N GLY A 21 3.66 -25.34 -12.19
CA GLY A 21 2.20 -25.45 -12.10
C GLY A 21 1.64 -24.72 -10.88
N PHE A 22 0.67 -25.34 -10.19
CA PHE A 22 0.00 -24.73 -9.03
C PHE A 22 0.90 -24.50 -7.81
N ALA A 23 2.07 -25.14 -7.74
CA ALA A 23 3.03 -24.90 -6.66
C ALA A 23 3.59 -23.47 -6.65
N ILE A 24 3.45 -22.71 -7.75
CA ILE A 24 3.77 -21.27 -7.81
C ILE A 24 2.93 -20.47 -6.79
N LEU A 25 1.71 -20.92 -6.47
CA LEU A 25 0.85 -20.27 -5.49
C LEU A 25 1.40 -20.36 -4.05
N ALA A 26 2.38 -21.23 -3.78
CA ALA A 26 3.07 -21.24 -2.49
C ALA A 26 4.12 -20.11 -2.38
N LEU A 27 4.56 -19.55 -3.51
CA LEU A 27 5.59 -18.48 -3.55
C LEU A 27 5.03 -17.06 -3.53
N VAL A 28 3.72 -16.88 -3.64
CA VAL A 28 3.10 -15.54 -3.66
C VAL A 28 2.92 -14.95 -2.27
N GLY A 29 3.40 -15.61 -1.21
CA GLY A 29 3.27 -15.16 0.19
C GLY A 29 3.73 -13.72 0.41
N PRO A 30 4.99 -13.35 0.07
CA PRO A 30 5.47 -11.98 0.18
C PRO A 30 4.64 -10.98 -0.66
N ALA A 31 4.16 -11.41 -1.83
CA ALA A 31 3.32 -10.57 -2.68
C ALA A 31 1.93 -10.32 -2.08
N PHE A 32 1.34 -11.30 -1.38
CA PHE A 32 0.08 -11.11 -0.66
C PHE A 32 0.23 -10.19 0.54
N VAL A 33 1.33 -10.30 1.30
CA VAL A 33 1.63 -9.36 2.40
C VAL A 33 1.73 -7.93 1.84
N TRP A 34 2.40 -7.78 0.70
CA TRP A 34 2.54 -6.52 0.00
C TRP A 34 1.21 -5.96 -0.52
N CYS A 35 0.39 -6.77 -1.17
CA CYS A 35 -0.96 -6.35 -1.58
C CYS A 35 -1.86 -5.99 -0.40
N ALA A 36 -1.74 -6.70 0.73
CA ALA A 36 -2.53 -6.44 1.92
C ALA A 36 -2.14 -5.11 2.59
N GLU A 37 -0.86 -4.75 2.59
CA GLU A 37 -0.38 -3.43 3.08
C GLU A 37 -1.01 -2.27 2.29
N TYR A 38 -1.29 -2.47 1.00
CA TYR A 38 -1.81 -1.46 0.08
C TYR A 38 -3.30 -1.21 0.14
N ILE A 39 -4.05 -2.07 0.80
CA ILE A 39 -5.45 -1.81 1.11
C ILE A 39 -5.48 -1.04 2.43
N GLY A 40 -4.99 0.20 2.39
CA GLY A 40 -4.78 1.05 3.55
C GLY A 40 -5.84 2.14 3.72
N SER A 41 -5.77 2.84 4.86
CA SER A 41 -6.63 4.00 5.15
C SER A 41 -6.43 5.17 4.18
N GLY A 42 -5.22 5.30 3.60
CA GLY A 42 -4.90 6.31 2.58
C GLY A 42 -5.72 6.13 1.32
N GLU A 43 -5.81 4.90 0.80
CA GLU A 43 -6.61 4.54 -0.36
C GLU A 43 -8.09 4.78 -0.10
N VAL A 44 -8.59 4.42 1.09
CA VAL A 44 -9.99 4.63 1.46
C VAL A 44 -10.35 6.12 1.51
N ILE A 45 -9.45 7.01 1.94
CA ILE A 45 -9.72 8.45 2.02
C ILE A 45 -9.47 9.16 0.68
N LEU A 46 -8.29 9.00 0.07
CA LEU A 46 -7.94 9.71 -1.16
C LEU A 46 -8.75 9.21 -2.35
N SER A 47 -8.95 7.90 -2.49
CA SER A 47 -9.69 7.35 -3.64
C SER A 47 -11.17 7.68 -3.56
N THR A 48 -11.76 7.70 -2.36
CA THR A 48 -13.16 8.12 -2.19
C THR A 48 -13.33 9.61 -2.43
N ARG A 49 -12.41 10.46 -1.91
CA ARG A 49 -12.43 11.90 -2.18
C ARG A 49 -12.31 12.20 -3.67
N ASN A 50 -11.34 11.59 -4.35
CA ASN A 50 -11.16 11.81 -5.79
C ASN A 50 -12.28 11.18 -6.61
N GLY A 51 -12.81 10.02 -6.20
CA GLY A 51 -13.97 9.38 -6.83
C GLY A 51 -15.24 10.20 -6.68
N ALA A 52 -15.45 10.88 -5.56
CA ALA A 52 -16.61 11.75 -5.35
C ALA A 52 -16.59 12.98 -6.26
N VAL A 53 -15.41 13.51 -6.59
CA VAL A 53 -15.25 14.73 -7.40
C VAL A 53 -15.14 14.42 -8.88
N PHE A 54 -14.35 13.41 -9.25
CA PHE A 54 -14.04 13.08 -10.64
C PHE A 54 -14.79 11.85 -11.16
N GLY A 55 -15.50 11.10 -10.32
CA GLY A 55 -16.15 9.86 -10.75
C GLY A 55 -15.16 8.87 -11.35
N THR A 56 -15.58 8.19 -12.42
CA THR A 56 -14.75 7.18 -13.09
C THR A 56 -13.62 7.76 -13.95
N SER A 57 -13.61 9.06 -14.24
CA SER A 57 -12.61 9.64 -15.16
C SER A 57 -11.19 9.68 -14.60
N VAL A 58 -11.00 9.41 -13.30
CA VAL A 58 -9.68 9.31 -12.66
C VAL A 58 -9.14 7.86 -12.63
N ALA A 59 -9.93 6.87 -13.08
CA ALA A 59 -9.56 5.47 -12.99
C ALA A 59 -8.25 5.14 -13.75
N TRP A 60 -8.02 5.76 -14.91
CA TRP A 60 -6.77 5.61 -15.66
C TRP A 60 -5.54 5.97 -14.82
N ALA A 61 -5.62 7.00 -13.98
CA ALA A 61 -4.51 7.43 -13.15
C ALA A 61 -4.19 6.36 -12.11
N ILE A 62 -5.21 5.80 -11.45
CA ILE A 62 -5.03 4.71 -10.49
C ILE A 62 -4.38 3.49 -11.16
N VAL A 63 -4.86 3.10 -12.35
CA VAL A 63 -4.31 1.96 -13.10
C VAL A 63 -2.85 2.20 -13.49
N ILE A 64 -2.51 3.38 -14.00
CA ILE A 64 -1.12 3.73 -14.31
C ILE A 64 -0.26 3.73 -13.05
N GLY A 65 -0.75 4.31 -11.95
CA GLY A 65 -0.05 4.33 -10.67
C GLY A 65 0.28 2.92 -10.17
N ILE A 66 -0.70 2.02 -10.20
CA ILE A 66 -0.52 0.60 -9.83
C ILE A 66 0.46 -0.09 -10.78
N PHE A 67 0.32 0.12 -12.09
CA PHE A 67 1.18 -0.50 -13.10
C PHE A 67 2.66 -0.08 -12.93
N LEU A 68 2.92 1.21 -12.71
CA LEU A 68 4.27 1.72 -12.48
C LEU A 68 4.86 1.15 -11.19
N LYS A 69 4.08 1.12 -10.10
CA LYS A 69 4.51 0.56 -8.81
C LYS A 69 4.76 -0.94 -8.88
N TYR A 70 3.92 -1.67 -9.61
CA TYR A 70 4.14 -3.08 -9.91
C TYR A 70 5.51 -3.29 -10.59
N TRP A 71 5.87 -2.45 -11.55
CA TRP A 71 7.15 -2.58 -12.24
C TRP A 71 8.35 -2.28 -11.33
N ILE A 72 8.22 -1.28 -10.44
CA ILE A 72 9.21 -0.96 -9.41
C ILE A 72 9.38 -2.14 -8.45
N GLY A 73 8.28 -2.65 -7.89
CA GLY A 73 8.31 -3.78 -6.95
C GLY A 73 8.86 -5.06 -7.59
N MET A 74 8.48 -5.36 -8.83
CA MET A 74 9.02 -6.49 -9.59
C MET A 74 10.52 -6.34 -9.82
N SER A 75 10.98 -5.15 -10.21
CA SER A 75 12.41 -4.90 -10.46
C SER A 75 13.21 -5.02 -9.17
N GLY A 76 12.66 -4.53 -8.04
CA GLY A 76 13.21 -4.71 -6.71
C GLY A 76 13.32 -6.17 -6.30
N ALA A 77 12.24 -6.94 -6.41
CA ALA A 77 12.26 -8.35 -6.10
C ALA A 77 13.25 -9.13 -6.97
N ARG A 78 13.34 -8.83 -8.28
CA ARG A 78 14.34 -9.44 -9.16
C ARG A 78 15.76 -9.10 -8.76
N TYR A 79 16.03 -7.85 -8.39
CA TYR A 79 17.33 -7.44 -7.87
C TYR A 79 17.69 -8.30 -6.66
N THR A 80 16.80 -8.31 -5.66
CA THR A 80 16.98 -9.06 -4.42
C THR A 80 17.19 -10.55 -4.63
N VAL A 81 16.40 -11.18 -5.50
CA VAL A 81 16.54 -12.60 -5.82
C VAL A 81 17.89 -12.91 -6.48
N CYS A 82 18.42 -11.99 -7.30
CA CYS A 82 19.68 -12.18 -8.02
C CYS A 82 20.92 -11.83 -7.19
N THR A 83 20.83 -10.89 -6.26
CA THR A 83 21.99 -10.36 -5.51
C THR A 83 22.05 -10.83 -4.06
N GLY A 84 20.92 -11.27 -3.49
CA GLY A 84 20.81 -11.56 -2.05
C GLY A 84 20.72 -10.30 -1.19
N GLU A 85 20.51 -9.13 -1.79
CA GLU A 85 20.54 -7.83 -1.12
C GLU A 85 19.20 -7.06 -1.22
N GLY A 86 18.92 -6.21 -0.23
CA GLY A 86 17.72 -5.36 -0.23
C GLY A 86 17.89 -4.10 -1.07
N MET A 87 16.80 -3.36 -1.28
CA MET A 87 16.86 -2.05 -1.96
C MET A 87 17.75 -1.02 -1.25
N ILE A 88 17.85 -1.06 0.09
CA ILE A 88 18.72 -0.13 0.83
C ILE A 88 20.20 -0.41 0.55
N ASP A 89 20.57 -1.68 0.50
CA ASP A 89 21.95 -2.10 0.16
C ASP A 89 22.30 -1.70 -1.28
N MET A 90 21.33 -1.79 -2.19
CA MET A 90 21.46 -1.27 -3.55
C MET A 90 21.71 0.25 -3.56
N PHE A 91 20.99 1.03 -2.74
CA PHE A 91 21.20 2.47 -2.62
C PHE A 91 22.57 2.81 -2.04
N ASP A 92 23.12 1.94 -1.20
CA ASP A 92 24.43 2.15 -0.62
C ASP A 92 25.57 2.06 -1.64
N ARG A 93 25.39 1.20 -2.65
CA ARG A 93 26.37 1.00 -3.74
C ARG A 93 26.41 2.15 -4.75
N VAL A 94 25.54 3.16 -4.63
CA VAL A 94 25.49 4.28 -5.59
C VAL A 94 26.73 5.15 -5.42
N PRO A 95 27.51 5.41 -6.50
CA PRO A 95 28.74 6.19 -6.41
C PRO A 95 28.45 7.62 -5.91
N GLY A 96 29.26 8.10 -4.95
CA GLY A 96 29.10 9.42 -4.36
C GLY A 96 29.70 9.51 -2.95
N PRO A 97 29.35 10.57 -2.19
CA PRO A 97 29.70 10.67 -0.77
C PRO A 97 29.16 9.48 0.02
N SER A 98 29.85 9.06 1.08
CA SER A 98 29.51 7.83 1.81
C SER A 98 28.03 7.77 2.23
N HIS A 99 27.32 6.72 1.80
CA HIS A 99 25.91 6.43 2.14
C HIS A 99 24.90 7.55 1.78
N TRP A 100 25.21 8.47 0.86
CA TRP A 100 24.40 9.68 0.64
C TRP A 100 22.93 9.39 0.24
N VAL A 101 22.69 8.39 -0.63
CA VAL A 101 21.33 8.01 -1.05
C VAL A 101 20.55 7.43 0.11
N VAL A 102 21.20 6.60 0.93
CA VAL A 102 20.60 6.00 2.13
C VAL A 102 20.14 7.11 3.08
N TRP A 103 20.95 8.15 3.29
CA TRP A 103 20.56 9.30 4.12
C TRP A 103 19.35 10.06 3.57
N ILE A 104 19.32 10.32 2.26
CA ILE A 104 18.16 10.97 1.62
C ILE A 104 16.90 10.13 1.82
N VAL A 105 17.00 8.83 1.56
CA VAL A 105 15.89 7.88 1.74
C VAL A 105 15.42 7.86 3.19
N LEU A 106 16.33 7.74 4.15
CA LEU A 106 15.99 7.71 5.57
C LEU A 106 15.30 9.00 6.04
N ILE A 107 15.82 10.16 5.66
CA ILE A 107 15.22 11.45 6.03
C ILE A 107 13.83 11.60 5.40
N ALA A 108 13.72 11.33 4.09
CA ALA A 108 12.44 11.42 3.39
C ALA A 108 11.40 10.45 3.98
N GLN A 109 11.83 9.22 4.30
CA GLN A 109 11.00 8.18 4.88
C GLN A 109 10.55 8.54 6.31
N LEU A 110 11.44 9.10 7.12
CA LEU A 110 11.13 9.53 8.48
C LEU A 110 10.10 10.65 8.48
N LEU A 111 10.30 11.68 7.63
CA LEU A 111 9.34 12.78 7.48
C LEU A 111 8.00 12.26 6.95
N GLY A 112 8.02 11.40 5.94
CA GLY A 112 6.83 10.77 5.39
C GLY A 112 6.08 9.93 6.42
N ALA A 113 6.79 9.15 7.24
CA ALA A 113 6.19 8.34 8.31
C ALA A 113 5.52 9.21 9.38
N VAL A 114 6.18 10.29 9.84
CA VAL A 114 5.61 11.20 10.84
C VAL A 114 4.35 11.88 10.31
N ILE A 115 4.39 12.38 9.07
CA ILE A 115 3.23 13.03 8.44
C ILE A 115 2.09 12.02 8.25
N SER A 116 2.38 10.83 7.71
CA SER A 116 1.38 9.80 7.45
C SER A 116 0.71 9.32 8.74
N ILE A 117 1.50 9.00 9.77
CA ILE A 117 0.95 8.54 11.07
C ILE A 117 0.16 9.67 11.73
N GLY A 118 0.64 10.92 11.67
CA GLY A 118 -0.09 12.08 12.18
C GLY A 118 -1.43 12.30 11.47
N SER A 119 -1.47 12.14 10.14
CA SER A 119 -2.71 12.22 9.36
C SER A 119 -3.70 11.11 9.73
N LEU A 120 -3.22 9.88 9.94
CA LEU A 120 -4.05 8.76 10.42
C LEU A 120 -4.62 9.03 11.82
N ALA A 121 -3.79 9.52 12.74
CA ALA A 121 -4.22 9.86 14.10
C ALA A 121 -5.29 10.97 14.08
N SER A 122 -5.12 11.98 13.23
CA SER A 122 -6.11 13.05 13.04
C SER A 122 -7.42 12.51 12.47
N ALA A 123 -7.37 11.69 11.42
CA ALA A 123 -8.54 11.06 10.82
C ALA A 123 -9.29 10.18 11.83
N ALA A 124 -8.55 9.40 12.64
CA ALA A 124 -9.14 8.62 13.72
C ALA A 124 -9.80 9.50 14.79
N GLY A 125 -9.20 10.63 15.14
CA GLY A 125 -9.79 11.60 16.07
C GLY A 125 -11.11 12.19 15.57
N VAL A 126 -11.19 12.54 14.28
CA VAL A 126 -12.44 13.00 13.64
C VAL A 126 -13.50 11.90 13.65
N PHE A 127 -13.10 10.65 13.37
CA PHE A 127 -14.01 9.52 13.42
C PHE A 127 -14.56 9.28 14.83
N VAL A 128 -13.71 9.36 15.86
CA VAL A 128 -14.16 9.24 17.26
C VAL A 128 -15.11 10.38 17.62
N ASN A 129 -14.83 11.62 17.21
CA ASN A 129 -15.72 12.75 17.42
C ASN A 129 -17.11 12.55 16.81
N ALA A 130 -17.20 11.88 15.66
CA ALA A 130 -18.47 11.54 15.01
C ALA A 130 -19.30 10.50 15.79
N LEU A 131 -18.64 9.61 16.55
CA LEU A 131 -19.31 8.60 17.39
C LEU A 131 -19.68 9.14 18.77
N ILE A 132 -18.74 9.85 19.38
CA ILE A 132 -18.86 10.41 20.73
C ILE A 132 -18.36 11.84 20.62
N PRO A 133 -19.13 12.86 21.03
CA PRO A 133 -18.81 14.27 20.81
C PRO A 133 -17.68 14.78 21.72
N ILE A 134 -16.51 14.18 21.62
CA ILE A 134 -15.25 14.60 22.26
C ILE A 134 -14.39 15.38 21.28
N SER A 135 -13.49 16.24 21.75
CA SER A 135 -12.59 16.96 20.85
C SER A 135 -11.77 15.99 19.98
N PRO A 136 -11.69 16.22 18.65
CA PRO A 136 -10.88 15.38 17.75
C PRO A 136 -9.42 15.26 18.16
N TYR A 137 -8.86 16.31 18.80
CA TYR A 137 -7.48 16.29 19.30
C TYR A 137 -7.28 15.23 20.39
N PHE A 138 -8.18 15.19 21.37
CA PHE A 138 -8.13 14.18 22.43
C PHE A 138 -8.44 12.79 21.88
N GLY A 139 -9.40 12.67 20.96
CA GLY A 139 -9.74 11.40 20.30
C GLY A 139 -8.54 10.80 19.55
N GLY A 140 -7.82 11.61 18.77
CA GLY A 140 -6.64 11.16 18.02
C GLY A 140 -5.50 10.67 18.92
N TRP A 141 -5.20 11.42 19.99
CA TRP A 141 -4.21 10.99 20.99
C TRP A 141 -4.64 9.73 21.75
N ALA A 142 -5.91 9.61 22.13
CA ALA A 142 -6.44 8.43 22.80
C ALA A 142 -6.27 7.18 21.92
N VAL A 143 -6.62 7.25 20.63
CA VAL A 143 -6.44 6.14 19.68
C VAL A 143 -4.96 5.80 19.50
N THR A 144 -4.08 6.80 19.44
CA THR A 144 -2.64 6.60 19.25
C THR A 144 -2.01 5.90 20.46
N ILE A 145 -2.34 6.35 21.67
CA ILE A 145 -1.89 5.71 22.93
C ILE A 145 -2.45 4.29 23.02
N PHE A 146 -3.72 4.09 22.68
CA PHE A 146 -4.33 2.76 22.65
C PHE A 146 -3.58 1.83 21.69
N ALA A 147 -3.31 2.27 20.45
CA ALA A 147 -2.55 1.49 19.49
C ALA A 147 -1.15 1.13 20.01
N LEU A 148 -0.46 2.07 20.66
CA LEU A 148 0.84 1.84 21.28
C LEU A 148 0.77 0.79 22.39
N LEU A 149 -0.23 0.86 23.28
CA LEU A 149 -0.43 -0.12 24.36
C LEU A 149 -0.74 -1.51 23.82
N VAL A 150 -1.53 -1.61 22.73
CA VAL A 150 -1.83 -2.88 22.07
C VAL A 150 -0.58 -3.50 21.46
N VAL A 151 0.25 -2.70 20.79
CA VAL A 151 1.55 -3.15 20.25
C VAL A 151 2.48 -3.60 21.37
N TRP A 152 2.53 -2.86 22.48
CA TRP A 152 3.39 -3.19 23.63
C TRP A 152 2.95 -4.47 24.35
N SER A 153 1.65 -4.72 24.46
CA SER A 153 1.09 -5.88 25.18
C SER A 153 1.20 -7.20 24.41
N GLY A 154 1.59 -7.19 23.14
CA GLY A 154 1.83 -8.40 22.36
C GLY A 154 0.58 -9.19 21.97
N ILE A 155 -0.63 -8.66 22.18
CA ILE A 155 -1.92 -9.32 21.89
C ILE A 155 -2.30 -9.34 20.38
N PHE A 156 -1.30 -9.43 19.50
CA PHE A 156 -1.44 -9.28 18.05
C PHE A 156 -2.43 -10.26 17.41
N GLU A 157 -2.52 -11.49 17.92
CA GLU A 157 -3.43 -12.53 17.40
C GLU A 157 -4.90 -12.08 17.44
N HIS A 158 -5.35 -11.52 18.57
CA HIS A 158 -6.74 -11.06 18.74
C HIS A 158 -7.02 -9.82 17.90
N LEU A 159 -6.05 -8.90 17.84
CA LEU A 159 -6.16 -7.68 17.03
C LEU A 159 -6.29 -8.03 15.54
N LYS A 160 -5.53 -9.01 15.06
CA LYS A 160 -5.56 -9.46 13.67
C LYS A 160 -6.96 -9.92 13.25
N LEU A 161 -7.67 -10.63 14.13
CA LEU A 161 -9.05 -11.06 13.86
C LEU A 161 -9.98 -9.85 13.72
N VAL A 162 -9.94 -8.91 14.66
CA VAL A 162 -10.76 -7.69 14.63
C VAL A 162 -10.48 -6.85 13.38
N MET A 163 -9.21 -6.65 13.04
CA MET A 163 -8.81 -5.94 11.83
C MET A 163 -9.34 -6.62 10.57
N THR A 164 -9.23 -7.94 10.49
CA THR A 164 -9.73 -8.72 9.34
C THR A 164 -11.24 -8.55 9.16
N ILE A 165 -12.01 -8.55 10.26
CA ILE A 165 -13.46 -8.32 10.23
C ILE A 165 -13.76 -6.89 9.73
N CYS A 166 -13.09 -5.87 10.27
CA CYS A 166 -13.29 -4.48 9.85
C CYS A 166 -12.96 -4.28 8.36
N VAL A 167 -11.85 -4.84 7.87
CA VAL A 167 -11.47 -4.79 6.46
C VAL A 167 -12.51 -5.50 5.60
N ALA A 168 -12.97 -6.69 6.00
CA ALA A 168 -14.02 -7.39 5.28
C ALA A 168 -15.31 -6.56 5.17
N LEU A 169 -15.72 -5.89 6.25
CA LEU A 169 -16.88 -4.99 6.25
C LEU A 169 -16.69 -3.81 5.28
N ILE A 170 -15.50 -3.19 5.27
CA ILE A 170 -15.18 -2.09 4.34
C ILE A 170 -15.26 -2.59 2.89
N VAL A 171 -14.65 -3.74 2.58
CA VAL A 171 -14.67 -4.31 1.23
C VAL A 171 -16.09 -4.60 0.77
N LEU A 172 -16.90 -5.25 1.63
CA LEU A 172 -18.31 -5.52 1.33
C LEU A 172 -19.12 -4.22 1.12
N GLY A 173 -18.89 -3.22 1.97
CA GLY A 173 -19.51 -1.89 1.84
C GLY A 173 -19.15 -1.20 0.53
N VAL A 174 -17.89 -1.23 0.13
CA VAL A 174 -17.42 -0.66 -1.15
C VAL A 174 -18.05 -1.40 -2.33
N ILE A 175 -18.14 -2.73 -2.29
CA ILE A 175 -18.80 -3.53 -3.33
C ILE A 175 -20.28 -3.14 -3.43
N TYR A 176 -20.98 -3.03 -2.29
CA TYR A 176 -22.37 -2.61 -2.25
C TYR A 176 -22.58 -1.22 -2.88
N VAL A 177 -21.75 -0.24 -2.51
CA VAL A 177 -21.79 1.11 -3.08
C VAL A 177 -21.48 1.07 -4.58
N ALA A 178 -20.49 0.28 -5.01
CA ALA A 178 -20.13 0.16 -6.42
C ALA A 178 -21.26 -0.43 -7.28
N ILE A 179 -22.01 -1.40 -6.76
CA ILE A 179 -23.16 -2.00 -7.46
C ILE A 179 -24.33 -1.01 -7.53
N THR A 180 -24.61 -0.30 -6.44
CA THR A 180 -25.75 0.63 -6.35
C THR A 180 -25.57 1.90 -7.15
N VAL A 181 -24.35 2.43 -7.24
CA VAL A 181 -24.02 3.69 -7.93
C VAL A 181 -23.35 3.43 -9.29
N PHE A 182 -23.50 2.23 -9.85
CA PHE A 182 -22.80 1.84 -11.07
C PHE A 182 -23.21 2.72 -12.27
N PRO A 183 -22.29 3.52 -12.86
CA PRO A 183 -22.63 4.46 -13.94
C PRO A 183 -22.77 3.78 -15.32
N GLY A 184 -22.66 2.45 -15.38
CA GLY A 184 -22.66 1.66 -16.61
C GLY A 184 -21.26 1.32 -17.12
N PHE A 185 -21.15 0.23 -17.89
CA PHE A 185 -19.87 -0.26 -18.42
C PHE A 185 -19.18 0.75 -19.34
N THR A 186 -19.94 1.52 -20.12
CA THR A 186 -19.39 2.53 -21.03
C THR A 186 -18.62 3.62 -20.27
N ALA A 187 -19.19 4.12 -19.16
CA ALA A 187 -18.55 5.15 -18.34
C ALA A 187 -17.31 4.62 -17.61
N LEU A 188 -17.35 3.36 -17.17
CA LEU A 188 -16.20 2.68 -16.58
C LEU A 188 -15.06 2.52 -17.59
N ILE A 189 -15.37 2.01 -18.79
CA ILE A 189 -14.38 1.81 -19.85
C ILE A 189 -13.75 3.14 -20.27
N ARG A 190 -14.56 4.19 -20.44
CA ARG A 190 -14.06 5.55 -20.72
C ARG A 190 -13.12 6.05 -19.63
N GLY A 191 -13.39 5.71 -18.37
CA GLY A 191 -12.55 6.06 -17.23
C GLY A 191 -11.14 5.48 -17.27
N PHE A 192 -10.93 4.36 -17.98
CA PHE A 192 -9.60 3.76 -18.16
C PHE A 192 -8.77 4.44 -19.25
N PHE A 193 -9.38 5.27 -20.11
CA PHE A 193 -8.64 6.05 -21.09
C PHE A 193 -8.17 7.38 -20.47
N PRO A 194 -6.93 7.83 -20.77
CA PRO A 194 -6.41 9.09 -20.24
C PRO A 194 -7.31 10.27 -20.65
N GLN A 195 -8.04 10.80 -19.69
CA GLN A 195 -8.86 11.99 -19.84
C GLN A 195 -8.61 12.89 -18.64
N MET A 196 -8.42 14.18 -18.91
CA MET A 196 -8.26 15.17 -17.84
C MET A 196 -9.63 15.38 -17.18
N PRO A 197 -9.76 15.06 -15.88
CA PRO A 197 -11.02 15.23 -15.20
C PRO A 197 -11.27 16.72 -14.95
N THR A 198 -12.51 17.17 -15.12
CA THR A 198 -12.91 18.54 -14.79
C THR A 198 -13.38 18.60 -13.35
N VAL A 199 -12.88 19.58 -12.58
CA VAL A 199 -13.35 19.82 -11.22
C VAL A 199 -14.73 20.49 -11.28
N PRO A 200 -15.79 19.90 -10.71
CA PRO A 200 -17.12 20.50 -10.71
C PRO A 200 -17.17 21.83 -9.92
N ALA A 201 -18.07 22.73 -10.31
CA ALA A 201 -18.23 24.04 -9.66
C ALA A 201 -18.55 23.92 -8.15
N TRP A 202 -19.43 22.99 -7.77
CA TRP A 202 -19.77 22.73 -6.37
C TRP A 202 -18.54 22.37 -5.52
N ALA A 203 -17.56 21.67 -6.10
CA ALA A 203 -16.36 21.28 -5.39
C ALA A 203 -15.45 22.48 -5.15
N ILE A 204 -15.34 23.37 -6.14
CA ILE A 204 -14.57 24.62 -6.02
C ILE A 204 -15.20 25.54 -4.96
N GLU A 205 -16.54 25.62 -4.92
CA GLU A 205 -17.28 26.44 -3.96
C GLU A 205 -17.05 26.04 -2.51
N THR A 206 -16.74 24.77 -2.22
CA THR A 206 -16.36 24.35 -0.86
C THR A 206 -15.04 24.95 -0.36
N GLY A 207 -14.23 25.57 -1.23
CA GLY A 207 -12.92 26.13 -0.90
C GLY A 207 -11.82 25.10 -0.68
N HIS A 208 -12.15 23.81 -0.69
CA HIS A 208 -11.19 22.71 -0.51
C HIS A 208 -10.60 22.17 -1.82
N PHE A 209 -11.15 22.59 -2.97
CA PHE A 209 -10.68 22.16 -4.29
C PHE A 209 -10.26 23.36 -5.12
N THR A 210 -9.25 23.14 -5.96
CA THR A 210 -8.81 24.13 -6.93
C THR A 210 -9.27 23.80 -8.33
N THR A 211 -9.30 24.79 -9.22
CA THR A 211 -9.59 24.60 -10.65
C THR A 211 -8.62 23.66 -11.36
N ASN A 212 -7.40 23.49 -10.83
CA ASN A 212 -6.40 22.60 -11.41
C ASN A 212 -6.58 21.15 -10.90
N PRO A 213 -7.00 20.19 -11.75
CA PRO A 213 -7.22 18.80 -11.35
C PRO A 213 -5.93 18.07 -10.93
N TRP A 214 -4.76 18.51 -11.40
CA TRP A 214 -3.48 17.87 -11.06
C TRP A 214 -3.14 17.94 -9.57
N ARG A 215 -3.69 18.92 -8.84
CA ARG A 215 -3.50 18.99 -7.38
C ARG A 215 -4.09 17.78 -6.65
N GLU A 216 -5.05 17.10 -7.26
CA GLU A 216 -5.71 15.92 -6.69
C GLU A 216 -5.22 14.63 -7.34
N VAL A 217 -4.97 14.66 -8.65
CA VAL A 217 -4.49 13.50 -9.39
C VAL A 217 -3.05 13.13 -9.02
N LEU A 218 -2.16 14.11 -8.79
CA LEU A 218 -0.76 13.83 -8.46
C LEU A 218 -0.57 13.17 -7.08
N PRO A 219 -1.20 13.65 -5.99
CA PRO A 219 -1.15 12.94 -4.71
C PRO A 219 -1.73 11.54 -4.80
N LEU A 220 -2.84 11.36 -5.54
CA LEU A 220 -3.42 10.04 -5.78
C LEU A 220 -2.43 9.13 -6.52
N LEU A 221 -1.80 9.60 -7.59
CA LEU A 221 -0.78 8.83 -8.32
C LEU A 221 0.43 8.49 -7.44
N GLY A 222 0.88 9.44 -6.63
CA GLY A 222 2.00 9.27 -5.71
C GLY A 222 1.70 8.20 -4.65
N TRP A 223 0.52 8.26 -4.05
CA TRP A 223 0.17 7.44 -2.89
C TRP A 223 -0.56 6.13 -3.21
N ALA A 224 -1.29 6.05 -4.32
CA ALA A 224 -2.11 4.86 -4.65
C ALA A 224 -1.24 3.60 -4.75
N ALA A 225 -1.65 2.53 -4.06
CA ALA A 225 -0.91 1.27 -3.96
C ALA A 225 0.45 1.43 -3.24
N GLY A 226 0.44 2.29 -2.21
CA GLY A 226 1.53 2.46 -1.25
C GLY A 226 2.74 3.26 -1.71
N GLY A 227 3.35 3.97 -0.76
CA GLY A 227 4.50 4.83 -1.01
C GLY A 227 5.83 4.08 -1.13
N PHE A 228 6.91 4.83 -1.39
CA PHE A 228 8.27 4.32 -1.55
C PHE A 228 8.70 3.32 -0.44
N ALA A 229 8.33 3.59 0.81
CA ALA A 229 8.61 2.73 1.98
C ALA A 229 8.31 1.24 1.74
N SER A 230 7.10 0.98 1.29
CA SER A 230 6.58 -0.37 1.08
C SER A 230 7.31 -1.12 -0.02
N GLN A 231 7.81 -0.41 -1.04
CA GLN A 231 8.61 -1.00 -2.11
C GLN A 231 9.96 -1.49 -1.57
N VAL A 232 10.53 -0.73 -0.63
CA VAL A 232 11.76 -1.13 0.08
C VAL A 232 11.47 -2.34 0.98
N TRP A 233 10.41 -2.30 1.79
CA TRP A 233 10.03 -3.41 2.68
C TRP A 233 9.74 -4.71 1.95
N TYR A 234 9.15 -4.62 0.75
CA TYR A 234 8.90 -5.79 -0.08
C TYR A 234 10.17 -6.59 -0.36
N THR A 235 11.31 -5.94 -0.61
CA THR A 235 12.58 -6.64 -0.80
C THR A 235 13.04 -7.41 0.44
N TYR A 236 12.81 -6.86 1.64
CA TYR A 236 13.10 -7.56 2.89
C TYR A 236 12.16 -8.76 3.14
N TRP A 237 10.91 -8.71 2.70
CA TRP A 237 10.00 -9.86 2.77
C TRP A 237 10.38 -10.96 1.78
N VAL A 238 10.87 -10.59 0.60
CA VAL A 238 11.41 -11.53 -0.39
C VAL A 238 12.66 -12.22 0.18
N LEU A 239 13.57 -11.47 0.81
CA LEU A 239 14.73 -12.03 1.53
C LEU A 239 14.30 -12.94 2.69
N GLY A 240 13.36 -12.49 3.53
CA GLY A 240 12.88 -13.25 4.68
C GLY A 240 12.15 -14.55 4.30
N ALA A 241 11.59 -14.62 3.09
CA ALA A 241 11.01 -15.83 2.54
C ALA A 241 12.04 -16.80 1.93
N GLY A 242 13.32 -16.41 1.87
CA GLY A 242 14.40 -17.21 1.29
C GLY A 242 14.31 -17.33 -0.24
N TYR A 243 13.78 -16.31 -0.92
CA TYR A 243 13.69 -16.31 -2.38
C TYR A 243 14.95 -15.72 -3.00
N GLY A 244 15.70 -16.56 -3.71
CA GLY A 244 16.92 -16.14 -4.41
C GLY A 244 18.19 -16.44 -3.64
N ALA A 245 19.27 -15.73 -4.00
CA ALA A 245 20.65 -16.00 -3.61
C ALA A 245 20.87 -16.24 -2.12
#